data_AF-A0AAV4TYJ1-F1
#
_entry.id   AF-A0AAV4TYJ1-F1
#
_cell.length_a   1.000
_cell.length_b   1.000
_cell.length_c   1.000
_cell.angle_alpha   90.00
_cell.angle_beta   90.00
_cell.angle_gamma   90.00
#
_symmetry.space_group_name_H-M   'P 1'
#
loop_
_entity.id
_entity.type
_entity.pdbx_description
1 polymer ?
#
loop_
_entity_poly.entity_id
_entity_poly.type
_entity_poly.pdbx_seq_one_letter_code
_entity_poly.pdbx_strand_id
1 'polypeptide(L)'
;MKVHLLTHTASVFSQEVQQLKPSGKSVKMHHCAFCSYSSIYMSAIKKHIYIHTGEKPHKCSHCDRAFSDRSALRRHSIIHMK
;
A
#
# COMPACT_ATOMS: atom_id res chain seq x y z
N MET A 1 -19.04 -54.12 -44.51
CA MET A 1 -17.68 -53.65 -44.16
C MET A 1 -17.60 -52.15 -44.42
N LYS A 2 -18.10 -51.33 -43.49
CA LYS A 2 -18.06 -49.86 -43.60
C LYS A 2 -17.32 -49.33 -42.39
N VAL A 3 -16.06 -49.02 -42.68
CA VAL A 3 -15.17 -47.98 -42.14
C VAL A 3 -15.55 -47.36 -40.79
N HIS A 4 -14.64 -47.55 -39.83
CA HIS A 4 -14.55 -46.80 -38.58
C HIS A 4 -14.47 -45.31 -38.92
N LEU A 5 -15.47 -44.52 -38.53
CA LEU A 5 -15.44 -43.07 -38.68
C LEU A 5 -14.57 -42.48 -37.56
N LEU A 6 -13.27 -42.37 -37.80
CA LEU A 6 -12.35 -41.62 -36.94
C LEU A 6 -12.58 -40.13 -37.20
N THR A 7 -13.36 -39.48 -36.34
CA THR A 7 -13.52 -38.03 -36.36
C THR A 7 -12.24 -37.38 -35.82
N HIS A 8 -11.45 -36.84 -36.75
CA HIS A 8 -10.40 -35.87 -36.45
C HIS A 8 -11.04 -34.59 -35.92
N THR A 9 -10.94 -34.33 -34.62
CA THR A 9 -10.97 -32.96 -34.11
C THR A 9 -9.55 -32.59 -33.70
N ALA A 10 -8.90 -31.82 -34.58
CA ALA A 10 -7.70 -31.10 -34.22
C ALA A 10 -8.08 -30.03 -33.19
N SER A 11 -7.60 -30.17 -31.95
CA SER A 11 -7.37 -29.03 -31.07
C SER A 11 -5.98 -29.18 -30.47
N VAL A 12 -5.00 -28.90 -31.33
CA VAL A 12 -3.61 -28.66 -30.92
C VAL A 12 -3.58 -27.25 -30.33
N PHE A 13 -3.93 -27.08 -29.06
CA PHE A 13 -3.56 -25.87 -28.32
C PHE A 13 -3.59 -26.08 -26.81
N SER A 14 -2.66 -26.88 -26.31
CA SER A 14 -2.22 -26.78 -24.91
C SER A 14 -0.70 -26.86 -24.88
N GLN A 15 -0.06 -26.09 -25.76
CA GLN A 15 1.32 -25.71 -25.57
C GLN A 15 1.34 -24.62 -24.50
N GLU A 16 1.85 -24.99 -23.33
CA GLU A 16 2.68 -24.14 -22.50
C GLU A 16 2.08 -22.76 -22.16
N VAL A 17 1.27 -22.74 -21.11
CA VAL A 17 1.17 -21.54 -20.28
C VAL A 17 2.55 -21.35 -19.66
N GLN A 18 3.44 -20.68 -20.39
CA GLN A 18 4.74 -20.28 -19.91
C GLN A 18 4.50 -19.52 -18.62
N GLN A 19 4.97 -20.13 -17.52
CA GLN A 19 4.96 -19.55 -16.19
C GLN A 19 5.65 -18.19 -16.29
N LEU A 20 4.87 -17.13 -16.44
CA LEU A 20 5.32 -15.76 -16.21
C LEU A 20 5.62 -15.69 -14.72
N LYS A 21 6.84 -16.05 -14.35
CA LYS A 21 7.37 -15.84 -13.01
C LYS A 21 7.20 -14.34 -12.75
N PRO A 22 6.36 -13.90 -11.79
CA PRO A 22 6.33 -12.49 -11.47
C PRO A 22 7.73 -12.15 -10.97
N SER A 23 8.42 -11.28 -11.72
CA SER A 23 9.64 -10.60 -11.27
C SER A 23 9.23 -9.56 -10.21
N GLY A 24 8.60 -10.04 -9.13
CA GLY A 24 8.21 -9.25 -8.00
C GLY A 24 9.45 -9.09 -7.14
N LYS A 25 10.10 -7.93 -7.22
CA LYS A 25 11.05 -7.52 -6.19
C LYS A 25 10.31 -7.65 -4.86
N SER A 26 10.79 -8.50 -3.95
CA SER A 26 10.22 -8.64 -2.61
C SER A 26 10.37 -7.32 -1.87
N VAL A 27 9.33 -6.48 -1.92
CA VAL A 27 9.34 -5.20 -1.23
C VAL A 27 9.09 -5.48 0.25
N LYS A 28 10.11 -5.26 1.07
CA LYS A 28 9.98 -5.36 2.52
C LYS A 28 9.05 -4.26 3.01
N MET A 29 7.90 -4.67 3.52
CA MET A 29 6.93 -3.79 4.14
C MET A 29 7.24 -3.65 5.63
N HIS A 30 6.79 -2.55 6.21
CA HIS A 30 6.77 -2.32 7.63
C HIS A 30 5.35 -2.28 8.15
N HIS A 31 5.13 -2.90 9.30
CA HIS A 31 3.80 -3.13 9.85
C HIS A 31 3.57 -2.24 11.07
N CYS A 32 2.34 -1.77 11.24
CA CYS A 32 1.91 -1.18 12.49
C CYS A 32 1.76 -2.27 13.55
N ALA A 33 2.12 -1.96 14.80
CA ALA A 33 1.97 -2.89 15.92
C ALA A 33 0.54 -2.95 16.47
N PHE A 34 -0.33 -2.00 16.12
CA PHE A 34 -1.66 -1.83 16.70
C PHE A 34 -2.81 -2.11 15.72
N CYS A 35 -2.53 -2.22 14.41
CA CYS A 35 -3.53 -2.50 13.39
C CYS A 35 -2.89 -3.10 12.12
N SER A 36 -3.73 -3.46 11.15
CA SER A 36 -3.30 -4.09 9.89
C SER A 36 -2.62 -3.14 8.90
N TYR A 37 -2.49 -1.85 9.23
CA TYR A 37 -1.84 -0.87 8.36
C TYR A 37 -0.36 -1.23 8.16
N SER A 38 0.11 -1.13 6.92
CA SER A 38 1.50 -1.36 6.57
C SER A 38 1.97 -0.41 5.47
N SER A 39 3.27 -0.12 5.45
CA SER A 39 3.90 0.78 4.50
C SER A 39 5.32 0.33 4.20
N ILE A 40 5.78 0.57 2.99
CA ILE A 40 7.18 0.33 2.59
C ILE A 40 8.14 1.33 3.26
N TYR A 41 7.63 2.40 3.88
CA TYR A 41 8.44 3.44 4.51
C TYR A 41 8.27 3.43 6.04
N MET A 42 9.39 3.33 6.77
CA MET A 42 9.37 3.44 8.23
C MET A 42 8.84 4.78 8.74
N SER A 43 9.13 5.86 8.02
CA SER A 43 8.64 7.20 8.38
C SER A 43 7.12 7.29 8.37
N ALA A 44 6.45 6.56 7.46
CA ALA A 44 5.00 6.49 7.41
C ALA A 44 4.44 5.71 8.61
N ILE A 45 5.06 4.58 8.99
CA ILE A 45 4.66 3.83 10.21
C ILE A 45 4.86 4.67 11.47
N LYS A 46 5.99 5.36 11.62
CA LYS A 46 6.23 6.23 12.78
C LYS A 46 5.16 7.32 12.92
N LYS A 47 4.81 8.00 11.82
CA LYS A 47 3.73 8.99 11.82
C LYS A 47 2.36 8.36 12.09
N HIS A 48 2.11 7.19 11.52
CA HIS A 48 0.87 6.45 11.70
C HIS A 48 0.65 6.08 13.17
N ILE A 49 1.69 5.68 13.92
CA ILE A 49 1.58 5.33 15.35
C ILE A 49 0.96 6.46 16.19
N TYR A 50 1.13 7.73 15.81
CA TYR A 50 0.50 8.86 16.51
C TYR A 50 -1.04 8.82 16.51
N ILE A 51 -1.69 8.09 15.60
CA ILE A 51 -3.15 7.91 15.65
C ILE A 51 -3.56 6.99 16.81
N HIS A 52 -2.68 6.08 17.22
CA HIS A 52 -2.93 5.15 18.31
C HIS A 52 -2.56 5.76 19.66
N THR A 53 -1.43 6.46 19.73
CA THR A 53 -0.97 7.10 20.97
C THR A 53 -1.70 8.41 21.26
N GLY A 54 -2.29 9.04 20.24
CA GLY A 54 -2.89 10.37 20.35
C GLY A 54 -1.85 11.49 20.50
N GLU A 55 -0.56 11.17 20.44
CA GLU A 55 0.51 12.16 20.51
C GLU A 55 0.45 13.12 19.32
N LYS A 56 0.71 14.40 19.59
CA LYS A 56 0.71 15.45 18.58
C LYS A 56 1.98 16.29 18.74
N PRO A 57 3.12 15.84 18.19
CA PRO A 57 4.42 16.47 18.43
C PRO A 57 4.53 17.89 17.89
N HIS A 58 3.69 18.25 16.90
CA HIS A 58 3.81 19.51 16.18
C HIS A 58 2.81 20.53 16.73
N LYS A 59 3.23 21.30 17.74
CA LYS A 59 2.43 22.38 18.33
C LYS A 59 2.47 23.65 17.47
N CYS A 60 1.34 24.34 17.38
CA CYS A 60 1.30 25.69 16.81
C CYS A 60 1.90 26.69 17.79
N SER A 61 2.62 27.69 17.28
CA SER A 61 3.19 28.79 18.07
C SER A 61 2.18 29.90 18.40
N HIS A 62 1.05 29.94 17.71
CA HIS A 62 0.05 31.01 17.83
C HIS A 62 -1.23 30.57 18.55
N CYS A 63 -1.42 29.26 18.80
CA CYS A 63 -2.57 28.74 19.53
C CYS A 63 -2.28 27.33 20.09
N ASP A 64 -3.19 26.79 20.91
CA ASP A 64 -3.02 25.50 21.58
C ASP A 64 -3.22 24.26 20.69
N ARG A 65 -3.42 24.44 19.38
CA ARG A 65 -3.57 23.32 18.46
C ARG A 65 -2.24 22.62 18.22
N ALA A 66 -2.27 21.30 18.32
CA ALA A 66 -1.16 20.42 17.97
C ALA A 66 -1.57 19.43 16.87
N PHE A 67 -0.59 18.97 16.10
CA PHE A 67 -0.78 18.07 14.96
C PHE A 67 0.19 16.88 15.03
N SER A 68 -0.25 15.74 14.49
CA SER A 68 0.57 14.53 14.33
C SER A 68 1.46 14.56 13.09
N ASP A 69 1.22 15.48 12.14
CA ASP A 69 2.04 15.66 10.94
C ASP A 69 2.42 17.13 10.72
N ARG A 70 3.68 17.36 10.32
CA ARG A 70 4.24 18.69 10.05
C ARG A 70 3.51 19.42 8.91
N SER A 71 3.04 18.69 7.89
CA SER A 71 2.33 19.30 6.76
C SER A 71 0.97 19.83 7.20
N ALA A 72 0.31 19.13 8.13
CA ALA A 72 -0.93 19.58 8.74
C ALA A 72 -0.72 20.87 9.55
N LEU A 73 0.34 20.95 10.37
CA LEU A 73 0.71 22.18 11.06
C LEU A 73 0.99 23.32 10.08
N ARG A 74 1.79 23.09 9.03
CA ARG A 74 2.11 24.12 8.03
C ARG A 74 0.86 24.69 7.36
N ARG A 75 -0.08 23.82 6.97
CA ARG A 75 -1.36 24.25 6.39
C ARG A 75 -2.18 25.04 7.41
N HIS A 76 -2.19 24.60 8.67
CA HIS A 76 -2.86 25.32 9.73
C HIS A 76 -2.28 26.71 9.96
N SER A 77 -0.94 26.87 9.94
CA SER A 77 -0.30 28.17 10.19
C SER A 77 -0.76 29.29 9.25
N ILE A 78 -1.25 28.95 8.05
CA ILE A 78 -1.78 29.93 7.09
C ILE A 78 -2.94 30.76 7.68
N ILE A 79 -3.71 30.19 8.62
CA ILE A 79 -4.82 30.92 9.25
C ILE A 79 -4.36 32.06 10.18
N HIS A 80 -3.11 31.99 10.66
CA HIS A 80 -2.52 33.00 11.55
C HIS A 80 -1.71 34.04 10.79
N MET A 81 -1.69 33.96 9.45
CA MET A 81 -0.99 34.90 8.55
C MET A 81 -1.93 35.96 7.97
N LYS A 82 -3.16 36.07 8.50
CA LYS A 82 -4.15 37.11 8.21
C LYS A 82 -4.26 38.03 9.41
#